data_AF-A0A6A1XCP2-F1
#
_entry.id   AF-A0A6A1XCP2-F1
#
_cell.length_a   1.000
_cell.length_b   1.000
_cell.length_c   1.000
_cell.angle_alpha   90.00
_cell.angle_beta   90.00
_cell.angle_gamma   90.00
#
_symmetry.space_group_name_H-M   'P 1'
#
loop_
_entity.id
_entity.type
_entity.pdbx_description
1 polymer ?
#
loop_
_entity_poly.entity_id
_entity_poly.type
_entity_poly.pdbx_seq_one_letter_code
_entity_poly.pdbx_strand_id
1 'polypeptide(L)' 'TSFKEIARQSGRLPDGGKYIYVFSLEGEPLCKYVLDHYIYGIWVDEDTKTIIATDVNDDQPIVMFSIK' A
#
# COMPACT_ATOMS: atom_id res chain seq x y z
N THR A 1 -5.09 -6.45 22.53
CA THR A 1 -5.88 -6.29 21.29
C THR A 1 -5.12 -6.92 20.15
N SER A 2 -5.66 -7.97 19.54
CA SER A 2 -5.09 -8.61 18.35
C SER A 2 -5.26 -7.70 17.12
N PHE A 3 -4.38 -7.82 16.12
CA PHE A 3 -4.54 -7.13 14.83
C PHE A 3 -5.95 -7.32 14.22
N LYS A 4 -6.54 -8.51 14.38
CA LYS A 4 -7.91 -8.81 13.93
C LYS A 4 -8.99 -8.02 14.68
N GLU A 5 -8.76 -7.69 15.94
CA GLU A 5 -9.70 -6.92 16.76
C GLU A 5 -9.64 -5.44 16.41
N ILE A 6 -8.44 -4.92 16.13
CA ILE A 6 -8.24 -3.53 15.66
C ILE A 6 -8.96 -3.33 14.33
N ALA A 7 -8.79 -4.26 13.37
CA ALA A 7 -9.47 -4.20 12.07
C ALA A 7 -11.01 -4.22 12.19
N ARG A 8 -11.58 -4.95 13.16
CA ARG A 8 -13.03 -4.98 13.42
C ARG A 8 -13.58 -3.71 14.06
N GLN A 9 -12.75 -2.94 14.75
CA GLN A 9 -13.17 -1.71 15.44
C GLN A 9 -13.19 -0.48 14.53
N SER A 10 -12.57 -0.55 13.35
CA SER A 10 -12.38 0.58 12.43
C SER A 10 -13.63 1.09 11.70
N GLY A 11 -14.79 0.44 11.81
CA GLY A 11 -15.98 0.81 11.03
C GLY A 11 -15.83 0.51 9.53
N ARG A 12 -16.58 1.23 8.68
CA ARG A 12 -16.64 1.04 7.21
C ARG A 12 -15.49 1.78 6.50
N LEU A 13 -14.27 1.70 7.04
CA LEU A 13 -13.10 2.29 6.40
C LEU A 13 -12.72 1.48 5.15
N PRO A 14 -12.14 2.13 4.12
CA PRO A 14 -11.61 1.42 2.96
C PRO A 14 -10.60 0.37 3.40
N ASP A 15 -10.67 -0.79 2.77
CA ASP A 15 -9.86 -1.93 3.14
C ASP A 15 -8.46 -1.85 2.52
N GLY A 16 -7.43 -2.29 3.26
CA GLY A 16 -6.03 -2.23 2.85
C GLY A 16 -5.20 -1.10 3.49
N GLY A 17 -3.96 -0.95 3.01
CA GLY A 17 -3.01 0.06 3.46
C GLY A 17 -2.91 1.24 2.50
N LYS A 18 -2.71 2.46 3.04
CA LYS A 18 -2.58 3.70 2.26
C LYS A 18 -1.13 4.20 2.10
N TYR A 19 -0.17 3.50 2.70
CA TYR A 19 1.21 3.95 2.79
C TYR A 19 2.17 2.83 2.38
N ILE A 20 3.19 3.19 1.61
CA ILE A 20 4.33 2.32 1.32
C ILE A 20 5.53 2.91 2.04
N TYR A 21 6.16 2.10 2.89
CA TYR A 21 7.38 2.45 3.60
C TYR A 21 8.55 1.74 2.97
N VAL A 22 9.61 2.48 2.67
CA VAL A 22 10.85 1.94 2.10
C VAL A 22 11.94 2.02 3.14
N PHE A 23 12.67 0.92 3.32
CA PHE A 23 13.77 0.80 4.25
C PHE A 23 15.04 0.40 3.52
N SER A 24 16.19 0.75 4.07
CA SER A 24 17.48 0.18 3.65
C SER A 24 17.56 -1.29 4.07
N LEU A 25 18.57 -2.00 3.57
CA LEU A 25 18.81 -3.40 3.96
C LEU A 25 19.19 -3.54 5.45
N GLU A 26 19.72 -2.48 6.04
CA GLU A 26 20.04 -2.34 7.46
C GLU A 26 18.80 -2.02 8.31
N GLY A 27 17.67 -1.71 7.68
CA GLY A 27 16.41 -1.39 8.36
C GLY A 27 16.18 0.09 8.63
N GLU A 28 16.99 0.99 8.07
CA GLU A 28 16.80 2.43 8.23
C GLU A 28 15.67 2.95 7.32
N PRO A 29 14.75 3.80 7.81
CA PRO A 29 13.66 4.32 6.99
C PRO A 29 14.19 5.31 5.95
N LEU A 30 13.93 5.04 4.67
CA LEU A 30 14.40 5.87 3.55
C LEU A 30 13.32 6.85 3.09
N CYS A 31 12.10 6.36 2.84
CA CYS A 31 10.99 7.19 2.42
C CYS A 31 9.63 6.58 2.74
N LYS A 32 8.60 7.42 2.65
CA LYS A 32 7.19 7.05 2.82
C LYS A 32 6.39 7.62 1.66
N TYR A 33 5.81 6.75 0.84
CA TYR A 33 4.82 7.16 -0.16
C TYR A 33 3.43 7.19 0.47
N VAL A 34 2.69 8.27 0.18
CA VAL A 34 1.29 8.41 0.55
C VAL A 34 0.48 8.19 -0.71
N LEU A 35 -0.32 7.11 -0.71
CA LEU A 35 -1.15 6.76 -1.83
C LEU A 35 -2.49 7.49 -1.74
N ASP A 36 -3.12 7.71 -2.89
CA ASP A 36 -4.51 8.15 -3.01
C ASP A 36 -5.51 6.98 -2.90
N HIS A 37 -5.05 5.74 -3.10
CA HIS A 37 -5.83 4.50 -2.99
C HIS A 37 -5.42 3.67 -1.76
N TYR A 38 -6.31 2.76 -1.33
CA TYR A 38 -6.00 1.75 -0.32
C TYR A 38 -5.71 0.43 -1.01
N ILE A 39 -4.59 -0.21 -0.67
CA ILE A 39 -4.07 -1.36 -1.42
C ILE A 39 -3.71 -2.55 -0.52
N TYR A 40 -3.77 -3.75 -1.08
CA TYR A 40 -3.43 -5.00 -0.39
C TYR A 40 -2.11 -5.63 -0.84
N GLY A 41 -1.86 -5.63 -2.14
CA GLY A 41 -0.67 -6.21 -2.76
C GLY A 41 0.08 -5.16 -3.56
N ILE A 42 1.40 -5.32 -3.66
CA ILE A 42 2.26 -4.50 -4.51
C ILE A 42 3.19 -5.40 -5.32
N TRP A 43 3.51 -4.95 -6.52
CA TRP A 43 4.60 -5.40 -7.35
C TRP A 43 5.38 -4.18 -7.82
N VAL A 44 6.71 -4.24 -7.73
CA VAL A 44 7.59 -3.10 -8.02
C VAL A 44 8.44 -3.42 -9.24
N ASP A 45 8.37 -2.55 -10.23
CA ASP A 45 9.28 -2.50 -11.37
C ASP A 45 10.37 -1.46 -11.09
N GLU A 46 11.60 -1.92 -10.88
CA GLU A 46 12.73 -1.04 -10.60
C GLU A 46 13.27 -0.34 -11.83
N ASP A 47 13.10 -0.91 -13.03
CA ASP A 47 13.59 -0.37 -14.29
C ASP A 47 12.71 0.80 -14.74
N THR A 48 11.39 0.62 -14.67
CA THR A 48 10.43 1.66 -15.07
C THR A 48 9.99 2.56 -13.91
N LYS A 49 10.44 2.27 -12.68
CA LYS A 49 10.02 2.98 -11.45
C LYS A 49 8.50 2.99 -11.28
N THR A 50 7.86 1.85 -11.54
CA THR A 50 6.41 1.69 -11.46
C THR A 50 6.04 0.73 -10.33
N ILE A 51 5.00 1.05 -9.58
CA ILE A 51 4.37 0.14 -8.63
C ILE A 51 3.01 -0.23 -9.19
N ILE A 52 2.76 -1.53 -9.34
CA ILE A 52 1.43 -2.07 -9.61
C ILE A 52 0.86 -2.55 -8.29
N ALA A 53 -0.37 -2.20 -7.99
CA ALA A 53 -1.02 -2.58 -6.74
C ALA A 53 -2.47 -3.03 -6.94
N THR A 54 -3.01 -3.67 -5.92
CA THR A 54 -4.41 -4.12 -5.91
C THR A 54 -5.25 -3.29 -4.93
N ASP A 55 -6.23 -2.55 -5.44
CA ASP A 55 -7.29 -1.90 -4.67
C ASP A 55 -8.55 -2.77 -4.71
N VAL A 56 -8.95 -3.32 -3.56
CA VAL A 56 -10.14 -4.20 -3.47
C VAL A 56 -11.45 -3.43 -3.30
N ASN A 57 -11.38 -2.10 -3.19
CA ASN A 57 -12.52 -1.23 -2.98
C ASN A 57 -13.12 -0.73 -4.31
N ASP A 58 -12.45 -0.98 -5.45
CA ASP A 58 -12.89 -0.59 -6.79
C ASP A 58 -13.15 -1.82 -7.68
N ASP A 59 -14.12 -1.72 -8.59
CA ASP A 59 -14.43 -2.76 -9.60
C ASP A 59 -13.28 -2.93 -10.62
N GLN A 60 -12.39 -1.94 -10.74
CA GLN A 60 -11.13 -1.99 -11.46
C GLN A 60 -9.96 -2.11 -10.46
N PRO A 61 -9.61 -3.33 -10.03
CA PRO A 61 -8.76 -3.52 -8.87
C PRO A 61 -7.26 -3.28 -9.14
N ILE A 62 -6.82 -3.14 -10.40
CA ILE A 62 -5.41 -2.95 -10.73
C ILE A 62 -5.12 -1.45 -10.88
N VAL A 63 -4.31 -0.91 -9.97
CA VAL A 63 -3.85 0.48 -10.00
C VAL A 63 -2.34 0.55 -10.21
N MET A 64 -1.87 1.63 -10.83
CA MET A 64 -0.46 1.84 -11.16
C MET A 64 0.01 3.20 -10.63
N PHE A 65 1.17 3.20 -9.97
CA PHE A 65 1.82 4.40 -9.46
C PHE A 65 3.19 4.55 -10.11
N SER A 66 3.52 5.75 -10.56
CA SER A 66 4.88 6.09 -10.98
C SER A 66 5.63 6.69 -9.80
N ILE A 67 6.79 6.13 -9.49
CA ILE A 67 7.70 6.61 -8.46
C ILE A 67 8.64 7.61 -9.14
N LYS A 68 8.65 8.85 -8.66
CA LYS A 68 9.62 9.87 -9.06
C LYS A 68 10.80 9.91 -8.11
#